data_AF-A0A9Q0CX73-F1
#
_entry.id   AF-A0A9Q0CX73-F1
#
_cell.length_a   1.000
_cell.length_b   1.000
_cell.length_c   1.000
_cell.angle_alpha   90.00
_cell.angle_beta   90.00
_cell.angle_gamma   90.00
#
_symmetry.space_group_name_H-M   'P 1'
#
loop_
_entity.id
_entity.type
_entity.pdbx_description
1 polymer ?
#
loop_
_entity_poly.entity_id
_entity_poly.type
_entity_poly.pdbx_seq_one_letter_code
_entity_poly.pdbx_strand_id
1 'polypeptide(L)'
;MSDWRLSENSTIYKEALKATKSIHSPAVGFVKPQEITGRTTEVQFKQNNTIIQLLLKLTEEVENLKIAIKKLETAKGKEITQPNDLSNYLDQIQQQLQKLSLGEPSKPAVPKPKSKLFVFKNPKKIFEAEKKKAA
;
A
#
# COMPACT_ATOMS: atom_id res chain seq x y z
N MET A 1 34.45 -12.12 -8.44
CA MET A 1 33.93 -13.46 -8.75
C MET A 1 33.61 -14.15 -7.42
N SER A 2 32.44 -14.75 -7.28
CA SER A 2 32.09 -15.54 -6.09
C SER A 2 32.96 -16.81 -6.03
N ASP A 3 33.53 -17.10 -4.86
CA ASP A 3 34.25 -18.35 -4.61
C ASP A 3 33.25 -19.53 -4.59
N TRP A 4 33.57 -20.62 -5.27
CA TRP A 4 32.73 -21.82 -5.31
C TRP A 4 32.52 -22.43 -3.90
N ARG A 5 33.46 -22.19 -2.97
CA ARG A 5 33.32 -22.59 -1.56
C ARG A 5 32.19 -21.88 -0.83
N LEU A 6 31.90 -20.63 -1.21
CA LEU A 6 30.76 -19.90 -0.67
C LEU A 6 29.46 -20.48 -1.22
N SER A 7 29.45 -20.83 -2.51
CA SER A 7 28.32 -21.48 -3.16
C SER A 7 28.06 -22.89 -2.60
N GLU A 8 29.10 -23.66 -2.29
CA GLU A 8 28.99 -24.98 -1.67
C GLU A 8 28.33 -24.93 -0.29
N ASN A 9 28.59 -23.87 0.47
CA ASN A 9 28.02 -23.69 1.79
C ASN A 9 26.57 -23.18 1.78
N SER A 10 26.09 -22.70 0.63
CA SER A 10 24.72 -22.21 0.47
C SER A 10 23.69 -23.31 0.77
N THR A 11 22.59 -22.92 1.41
CA THR A 11 21.47 -23.81 1.73
C THR A 11 20.86 -24.41 0.47
N ILE A 12 20.64 -23.59 -0.56
CA ILE A 12 20.08 -23.99 -1.86
C ILE A 12 20.94 -25.08 -2.50
N TYR A 13 22.26 -24.96 -2.38
CA TYR A 13 23.20 -25.94 -2.93
C TYR A 13 23.13 -27.29 -2.21
N LYS A 14 23.08 -27.27 -0.87
CA LYS A 14 22.94 -28.49 -0.06
C LYS A 14 21.60 -29.18 -0.31
N GLU A 15 20.53 -28.42 -0.48
CA GLU A 15 19.22 -28.94 -0.85
C GLU A 15 19.24 -29.58 -2.24
N ALA A 16 19.88 -28.94 -3.22
CA ALA A 16 20.03 -29.50 -4.57
C ALA A 16 20.82 -30.81 -4.55
N LEU A 17 21.89 -30.92 -3.76
CA LEU A 17 22.62 -32.18 -3.58
C LEU A 17 21.76 -33.25 -2.90
N LYS A 18 20.95 -32.90 -1.91
CA LYS A 18 20.03 -33.84 -1.25
C LYS A 18 18.96 -34.34 -2.23
N ALA A 19 18.40 -33.45 -3.04
CA ALA A 19 17.36 -33.78 -4.03
C ALA A 19 17.91 -34.68 -5.14
N THR A 20 19.13 -34.44 -5.61
CA THR A 20 19.74 -35.23 -6.70
C THR A 20 20.33 -36.56 -6.23
N LYS A 21 20.62 -36.70 -4.93
CA LYS A 21 21.11 -37.95 -4.32
C LYS A 21 20.11 -39.11 -4.46
N SER A 22 18.81 -38.83 -4.53
CA SER A 22 17.77 -39.85 -4.74
C SER A 22 17.79 -40.45 -6.15
N ILE A 23 18.23 -39.67 -7.14
CA ILE A 23 18.32 -40.10 -8.53
C ILE A 23 19.60 -40.91 -8.75
N HIS A 24 20.73 -40.38 -8.30
CA HIS A 24 22.02 -41.05 -8.46
C HIS A 24 22.95 -40.76 -7.28
N SER A 25 23.36 -41.82 -6.57
CA SER A 25 24.22 -41.71 -5.38
C SER A 25 25.68 -42.05 -5.72
N PRO A 26 26.68 -41.34 -5.16
CA PRO A 26 26.55 -40.05 -4.47
C PRO A 26 26.15 -38.92 -5.45
N ALA A 27 25.44 -37.91 -4.93
CA ALA A 27 25.24 -36.66 -5.67
C ALA A 27 26.57 -35.90 -5.76
N VAL A 28 26.81 -35.27 -6.91
CA VAL A 28 28.08 -34.62 -7.20
C VAL A 28 27.83 -33.21 -7.71
N GLY A 29 28.59 -32.27 -7.18
CA GLY A 29 28.54 -30.87 -7.56
C GLY A 29 29.89 -30.39 -8.08
N PHE A 30 30.57 -29.49 -7.36
CA PHE A 30 31.91 -29.06 -7.74
C PHE A 30 32.89 -30.23 -7.58
N VAL A 31 33.69 -30.49 -8.62
CA VAL A 31 34.68 -31.56 -8.62
C VAL A 31 35.98 -31.02 -9.18
N LYS A 32 37.10 -31.35 -8.54
CA LYS A 32 38.41 -31.09 -9.11
C LYS A 32 38.73 -32.18 -10.13
N PRO A 33 39.17 -31.84 -11.36
CA PRO A 33 39.53 -32.83 -12.36
C PRO A 33 40.56 -33.87 -11.88
N GLN A 34 41.46 -33.46 -10.98
CA GLN A 34 42.50 -34.31 -10.38
C GLN A 34 41.95 -35.40 -9.45
N GLU A 35 40.74 -35.20 -8.90
CA GLU A 35 40.08 -36.13 -7.98
C GLU A 35 39.20 -37.16 -8.74
N ILE A 36 39.03 -37.00 -10.06
CA ILE A 36 38.25 -37.92 -10.90
C ILE A 36 39.11 -39.13 -11.26
N THR A 37 38.98 -40.18 -10.46
CA THR A 37 39.64 -41.47 -10.72
C THR A 37 38.61 -42.42 -11.34
N GLY A 38 38.35 -42.33 -12.65
CA GLY A 38 37.39 -43.21 -13.34
C GLY A 38 36.67 -42.61 -14.55
N ARG A 39 35.45 -43.11 -14.84
CA ARG A 39 34.60 -42.70 -15.98
C ARG A 39 34.09 -41.28 -15.79
N THR A 40 34.68 -40.33 -16.51
CA THR A 40 34.33 -38.90 -16.51
C THR A 40 32.86 -38.66 -16.85
N THR A 41 32.25 -39.49 -17.69
CA THR A 41 30.84 -39.39 -18.09
C THR A 41 29.87 -39.60 -16.94
N GLU A 42 30.12 -40.55 -16.03
CA GLU A 42 29.25 -40.79 -14.87
C GLU A 42 29.25 -39.61 -13.89
N VAL A 43 30.41 -38.99 -13.70
CA VAL A 43 30.56 -37.77 -12.89
C VAL A 43 29.83 -36.60 -13.54
N GLN A 44 29.96 -36.44 -14.86
CA GLN A 44 29.26 -35.40 -15.63
C GLN A 44 27.74 -35.55 -15.53
N PHE A 45 27.19 -36.77 -15.64
CA PHE A 45 25.75 -36.98 -15.48
C PHE A 45 25.25 -36.55 -14.09
N LYS A 46 26.01 -36.87 -13.03
CA LYS A 46 25.68 -36.44 -11.66
C LYS A 46 25.74 -34.92 -11.53
N GLN A 47 26.77 -34.29 -12.06
CA GLN A 47 26.91 -32.82 -12.06
C GLN A 47 25.76 -32.15 -12.82
N ASN A 48 25.41 -32.66 -14.00
CA ASN A 48 24.31 -32.14 -14.80
C ASN A 48 22.98 -32.19 -14.06
N ASN A 49 22.68 -33.30 -13.36
CA ASN A 49 21.48 -33.40 -12.54
C ASN A 49 21.45 -32.32 -11.45
N THR A 50 22.58 -32.11 -10.76
CA THR A 50 22.69 -31.07 -9.73
C THR A 50 22.51 -29.66 -10.31
N ILE A 51 23.09 -29.39 -11.49
CA ILE A 51 22.93 -28.10 -12.20
C ILE A 51 21.47 -27.87 -12.59
N ILE A 52 20.80 -28.87 -13.16
CA ILE A 52 19.38 -28.78 -13.54
C ILE A 52 18.52 -28.47 -12.32
N GLN A 53 18.77 -29.16 -11.19
CA GLN A 53 18.04 -28.91 -9.95
C GLN A 53 18.22 -27.48 -9.43
N LEU A 54 19.44 -26.93 -9.52
CA LEU A 54 19.73 -25.54 -9.14
C LEU A 54 19.03 -24.55 -10.06
N LEU A 55 19.00 -24.82 -11.36
CA LEU A 55 18.29 -23.98 -12.34
C LEU A 55 16.79 -23.99 -12.10
N LEU A 56 16.20 -25.15 -11.80
CA LEU A 56 14.78 -25.25 -11.45
C LEU A 56 14.46 -24.40 -10.21
N LYS A 57 15.29 -24.49 -9.17
CA LYS A 57 15.14 -23.65 -7.96
C LYS A 57 15.23 -22.16 -8.26
N LEU A 58 16.17 -21.76 -9.12
CA LEU A 58 16.28 -20.37 -9.56
C LEU A 58 15.04 -19.92 -10.35
N THR A 59 14.49 -20.77 -11.23
CA THR A 59 13.27 -20.43 -11.98
C THR A 59 12.06 -20.28 -11.06
N GLU A 60 11.94 -21.14 -10.04
CA GLU A 60 10.90 -21.02 -9.00
C GLU A 60 11.03 -19.70 -8.23
N GLU A 61 12.26 -19.33 -7.81
CA GLU A 61 12.50 -18.06 -7.10
C GLU A 61 12.18 -16.85 -7.97
N VAL A 62 12.57 -16.85 -9.25
CA VAL A 62 12.26 -15.77 -10.19
C VAL A 62 10.76 -15.64 -10.41
N GLU A 63 10.04 -16.76 -10.54
CA GLU A 63 8.57 -16.75 -10.66
C GLU A 63 7.91 -16.20 -9.39
N ASN A 64 8.36 -16.65 -8.21
CA ASN A 64 7.89 -16.14 -6.93
C ASN A 64 8.14 -14.64 -6.77
N LEU A 65 9.30 -14.14 -7.19
CA LEU A 65 9.61 -12.71 -7.20
C LEU A 65 8.71 -11.94 -8.18
N LYS A 66 8.47 -12.48 -9.38
CA LYS A 66 7.53 -11.86 -10.33
C LYS A 66 6.11 -11.79 -9.76
N ILE A 67 5.66 -12.84 -9.08
CA ILE A 67 4.36 -12.85 -8.40
C ILE A 67 4.34 -11.81 -7.27
N ALA A 68 5.41 -11.72 -6.47
CA ALA A 68 5.52 -10.73 -5.40
C ALA A 68 5.48 -9.29 -5.95
N ILE A 69 6.19 -9.01 -7.04
CA ILE A 69 6.17 -7.70 -7.72
C ILE A 69 4.76 -7.39 -8.22
N LYS A 70 4.09 -8.31 -8.93
CA LYS A 70 2.71 -8.11 -9.37
C LYS A 70 1.77 -7.83 -8.20
N LYS A 71 1.90 -8.57 -7.08
CA LYS A 71 1.11 -8.32 -5.87
C LYS A 71 1.38 -6.91 -5.32
N LEU A 72 2.64 -6.48 -5.25
CA LEU A 72 3.00 -5.14 -4.81
C LEU A 72 2.50 -4.05 -5.77
N GLU A 73 2.55 -4.26 -7.07
CA GLU A 73 1.98 -3.35 -8.08
C GLU A 73 0.46 -3.26 -7.95
N THR A 74 -0.25 -4.37 -7.72
CA THR A 74 -1.70 -4.34 -7.48
C THR A 74 -2.06 -3.71 -6.13
N ALA A 75 -1.18 -3.81 -5.13
CA ALA A 75 -1.35 -3.15 -3.85
C ALA A 75 -1.10 -1.63 -3.97
N LYS A 76 -0.06 -1.22 -4.70
CA LYS A 76 0.22 0.19 -5.03
C LYS A 76 -0.81 0.79 -5.99
N GLY A 77 -1.35 0.03 -6.93
CA GLY A 77 -2.42 0.47 -7.84
C GLY A 77 -3.77 0.69 -7.15
N LYS A 78 -3.94 0.24 -5.90
CA LYS A 78 -5.04 0.62 -5.02
C LYS A 78 -4.79 1.92 -4.25
N GLU A 79 -3.54 2.36 -4.18
CA GLU A 79 -3.18 3.71 -3.72
C GLU A 79 -3.06 4.62 -4.94
N ILE A 80 -4.20 5.12 -5.41
CA ILE A 80 -4.29 6.37 -6.18
C ILE A 80 -3.55 6.33 -7.54
N THR A 81 -4.12 5.69 -8.56
CA THR A 81 -3.56 5.73 -9.94
C THR A 81 -4.50 6.37 -10.97
N GLN A 82 -5.73 6.73 -10.62
CA GLN A 82 -6.56 7.55 -11.52
C GLN A 82 -6.70 8.97 -10.97
N PRO A 83 -6.37 10.02 -11.75
CA PRO A 83 -6.69 11.41 -11.37
C PRO A 83 -8.19 11.60 -11.16
N ASN A 84 -9.02 10.78 -11.81
CA ASN A 84 -10.47 10.73 -11.60
C ASN A 84 -10.86 10.28 -10.19
N ASP A 85 -10.09 9.37 -9.56
CA ASP A 85 -10.36 8.94 -8.19
C ASP A 85 -9.96 10.00 -7.18
N LEU A 86 -8.96 10.82 -7.49
CA LEU A 86 -8.54 11.96 -6.68
C LEU A 86 -9.59 13.07 -6.67
N SER A 87 -10.17 13.39 -7.85
CA SER A 87 -11.30 14.31 -7.94
C SER A 87 -12.54 13.75 -7.24
N ASN A 88 -12.85 12.47 -7.43
CA ASN A 88 -13.98 11.84 -6.75
C ASN A 88 -13.80 11.81 -5.21
N TYR A 89 -12.57 11.61 -4.74
CA TYR A 89 -12.24 11.64 -3.31
C TYR A 89 -12.30 13.07 -2.74
N LEU A 90 -11.84 14.08 -3.49
CA LEU A 90 -11.99 15.48 -3.11
C LEU A 90 -13.45 15.91 -3.06
N ASP A 91 -14.28 15.48 -4.02
CA ASP A 91 -15.71 15.73 -4.03
C ASP A 91 -16.40 15.06 -2.83
N GLN A 92 -16.01 13.83 -2.47
CA GLN A 92 -16.51 13.15 -1.27
C GLN A 92 -16.10 13.87 0.02
N ILE A 93 -14.85 14.31 0.13
CA ILE A 93 -14.38 15.11 1.27
C ILE A 93 -15.16 16.42 1.36
N GLN A 94 -15.38 17.10 0.23
CA GLN A 94 -16.15 18.33 0.18
C GLN A 94 -17.61 18.12 0.61
N GLN A 95 -18.24 17.04 0.16
CA GLN A 95 -19.60 16.69 0.61
C GLN A 95 -19.65 16.33 2.10
N GLN A 96 -18.64 15.64 2.63
CA GLN A 96 -18.54 15.32 4.05
C GLN A 96 -18.30 16.56 4.91
N LEU A 97 -17.47 17.50 4.45
CA LEU A 97 -17.26 18.80 5.09
C LEU A 97 -18.52 19.67 5.05
N GLN A 98 -19.26 19.66 3.95
CA GLN A 98 -20.55 20.36 3.85
C GLN A 98 -21.61 19.74 4.77
N LYS A 99 -21.59 18.42 4.96
CA LYS A 99 -22.46 17.71 5.91
C LYS A 99 -22.03 17.90 7.38
N LEU A 100 -20.75 18.18 7.62
CA LEU A 100 -20.21 18.60 8.92
C LEU A 100 -20.59 20.06 9.20
N SER A 101 -21.89 20.29 9.41
CA SER A 101 -22.34 21.47 10.15
C SER A 101 -21.80 21.34 11.57
N LEU A 102 -20.75 22.11 11.91
CA LEU A 102 -20.26 22.24 13.28
C LEU A 102 -21.38 22.86 14.14
N GLY A 103 -22.22 22.01 14.73
CA GLY A 103 -23.31 22.45 15.59
C GLY A 103 -24.43 23.15 14.82
N GLU A 104 -25.59 23.18 15.47
CA GLU A 104 -26.83 23.72 14.94
C GLU A 104 -26.66 25.18 14.47
N PRO A 105 -27.28 25.61 13.35
CA PRO A 105 -27.66 27.00 13.24
C PRO A 105 -28.51 27.28 14.48
N SER A 106 -28.08 28.21 15.34
CA SER A 106 -28.91 28.64 16.47
C SER A 106 -30.32 28.84 15.91
N LYS A 107 -31.30 28.13 16.49
CA LYS A 107 -32.74 28.21 16.19
C LYS A 107 -33.09 29.55 15.52
N PRO A 108 -33.84 29.59 14.40
CA PRO A 108 -34.24 30.86 13.80
C PRO A 108 -34.75 31.73 14.93
N ALA A 109 -34.09 32.86 15.17
CA ALA A 109 -34.27 33.63 16.38
C ALA A 109 -35.76 33.86 16.59
N VAL A 110 -36.35 33.13 17.55
CA VAL A 110 -37.74 33.35 17.93
C VAL A 110 -37.80 34.83 18.26
N PRO A 111 -38.62 35.64 17.57
CA PRO A 111 -38.65 37.06 17.82
C PRO A 111 -38.98 37.24 19.29
N LYS A 112 -38.00 37.69 20.09
CA LYS A 112 -38.25 37.97 21.50
C LYS A 112 -39.43 38.93 21.53
N PRO A 113 -40.54 38.60 22.22
CA PRO A 113 -41.69 39.49 22.26
C PRO A 113 -41.17 40.82 22.81
N LYS A 114 -41.32 41.89 22.02
CA LYS A 114 -40.87 43.23 22.39
C LYS A 114 -41.40 43.52 23.79
N SER A 115 -40.50 43.77 24.73
CA SER A 115 -40.88 44.07 26.12
C SER A 115 -41.89 45.21 26.12
N LYS A 116 -42.99 45.06 26.87
CA LYS A 116 -44.01 46.11 26.99
C LYS A 116 -43.36 47.35 27.60
N LEU A 117 -43.31 48.43 26.81
CA LEU A 117 -42.80 49.72 27.25
C LEU A 117 -43.92 50.45 28.01
N PHE A 118 -43.81 50.54 29.33
CA PHE A 118 -44.80 51.25 30.16
C PHE A 118 -44.49 52.74 30.17
N VAL A 119 -45.14 53.50 29.28
CA VAL A 119 -44.95 54.95 29.18
C VAL A 119 -46.32 55.63 29.17
N PHE A 120 -46.46 56.75 29.89
CA PHE A 120 -47.71 57.51 29.98
C PHE A 120 -48.17 58.05 28.62
N LYS A 121 -47.23 58.34 27.71
CA LYS A 121 -47.51 58.78 26.33
C LYS A 121 -46.58 58.04 25.35
N ASN A 122 -47.11 57.70 24.19
CA ASN A 122 -46.35 57.03 23.13
C ASN A 122 -45.17 57.91 22.66
N PRO A 123 -43.90 57.46 22.79
CA PRO A 123 -42.71 58.26 22.49
C PRO A 123 -42.68 58.80 21.05
N LYS A 124 -43.14 58.01 20.09
CA LYS A 124 -43.20 58.41 18.67
C LYS A 124 -44.06 59.66 18.45
N LYS A 125 -45.18 59.77 19.17
CA LYS A 125 -46.08 60.94 19.05
C LYS A 125 -45.46 62.21 19.62
N ILE A 126 -44.65 62.08 20.67
CA ILE A 126 -43.91 63.22 21.25
C ILE A 126 -42.87 63.71 20.24
N PHE A 127 -42.09 62.78 19.65
CA PHE A 127 -41.08 63.12 18.66
C PHE A 127 -41.66 63.82 17.43
N GLU A 128 -42.79 63.34 16.90
CA GLU A 128 -43.46 63.98 15.77
C GLU A 128 -44.02 65.37 16.13
N ALA A 129 -44.54 65.54 17.34
CA ALA A 129 -45.05 66.84 17.80
C ALA A 129 -43.92 67.86 17.97
N GLU A 130 -42.77 67.47 18.52
CA GLU A 130 -41.59 68.35 18.59
C GLU A 130 -41.05 68.67 17.20
N LYS A 131 -40.95 67.67 16.32
CA LYS A 131 -40.49 67.89 14.94
C LYS A 131 -41.39 68.86 14.17
N LYS A 132 -42.71 68.83 14.40
CA LYS A 132 -43.66 69.79 13.81
C LYS A 132 -43.65 71.17 14.48
N LYS A 133 -43.16 71.26 15.72
CA LYS A 133 -43.02 72.53 16.44
C LYS A 133 -41.68 73.21 16.13
N ALA A 134 -40.68 72.43 15.73
CA ALA A 134 -39.35 72.89 15.32
C ALA A 134 -39.24 73.18 13.81
N ALA A 135 -40.29 72.89 13.03
CA ALA A 135 -40.47 73.32 11.65
C ALA A 135 -41.45 74.49 11.62
#